data_AF-A0A661AZ09-F1
#
_entry.id   AF-A0A661AZ09-F1
#
_cell.length_a   1.000
_cell.length_b   1.000
_cell.length_c   1.000
_cell.angle_alpha   90.00
_cell.angle_beta   90.00
_cell.angle_gamma   90.00
#
_symmetry.space_group_name_H-M   'P 1'
#
loop_
_entity.id
_entity.type
_entity.pdbx_description
1 polymer ?
#
loop_
_entity_poly.entity_id
_entity_poly.type
_entity_poly.pdbx_seq_one_letter_code
_entity_poly.pdbx_strand_id
1 'polypeptide(L)'
;MKFLAAASIVLIFAIGFVFAQNPPRELTAESNLDSRVELAWHSPLETVETVELAYDDGAGGGLDDGERNDILSVRFTPTEQCSLISVKFFGYCPYPEIPVEIGVYPDNGSGRPDIYHPLYTVEQNIITGWQEVDLSASGLTFDADEDFHIGIKKIVPPDTFYHYIVHDNDPCPEARSWMFDYSYFSFVAVPGDLQIRALVYYGSGLMALSSEGKRVEPFDSTPLERRAFIPEDVEYYIIYRGTNPDTSAFTFLEYTTDTFFTDNSVTNDVVYYYGVKAQHTTYGTSPFSNIVSAVPRVRSSTAYIDTIVLDDGEPDATAFYSEGNGFGTCFQLNQVGQLRSVLYLFNVTGQFRPQIWSADSNDFPEDILLESSSYLPVTAPGWRNVNIFGWDTIVVTEPFIVSCIVGDFYTGLAVDVSGGARSFDYGGGSWSSITDSTYMIRTILEYYDDAAYYNLHYGWNLVSLPIVLDSNSVSYVFPTAMGGIAYEWVFDTSSASWYYDTTSTLEPGKGYWIISSIDTMYIIQGGIPIHSLDVPLHSAWNLIGGISNHDAYYIYDLSTYPDTILTDHPIVYTYDCDRGAMVAANYILPGKGYFILSWGTGALQLR
;
A
#
# COMPACT_ATOMS: atom_id res chain seq x y z
N MET A 1 -26.93 -74.10 -17.08
CA MET A 1 -25.68 -73.41 -17.45
C MET A 1 -25.98 -71.92 -17.43
N LYS A 2 -25.75 -71.22 -16.33
CA LYS A 2 -24.49 -70.55 -15.92
C LYS A 2 -23.99 -69.49 -16.93
N PHE A 3 -24.37 -68.24 -16.61
CA PHE A 3 -23.60 -66.99 -16.62
C PHE A 3 -22.42 -66.81 -17.58
N LEU A 4 -22.42 -65.68 -18.29
CA LEU A 4 -21.41 -64.64 -18.08
C LEU A 4 -21.88 -63.30 -18.67
N ALA A 5 -22.04 -62.32 -17.78
CA ALA A 5 -22.20 -60.91 -18.10
C ALA A 5 -20.83 -60.34 -18.49
N ALA A 6 -20.76 -59.66 -19.64
CA ALA A 6 -19.61 -58.84 -19.98
C ALA A 6 -19.88 -57.43 -19.45
N ALA A 7 -19.28 -57.10 -18.31
CA ALA A 7 -19.18 -55.72 -17.85
C ALA A 7 -18.09 -55.02 -18.69
N SER A 8 -18.51 -54.06 -19.51
CA SER A 8 -17.59 -53.12 -20.14
C SER A 8 -17.01 -52.22 -19.05
N ILE A 9 -15.74 -52.42 -18.72
CA ILE A 9 -14.97 -51.51 -17.88
C ILE A 9 -14.74 -50.24 -18.72
N VAL A 10 -15.49 -49.19 -18.41
CA VAL A 10 -15.14 -47.82 -18.83
C VAL A 10 -13.96 -47.42 -17.95
N LEU A 11 -12.76 -47.38 -18.54
CA LEU A 11 -11.61 -46.73 -17.92
C LEU A 11 -11.90 -45.22 -17.91
N ILE A 12 -12.36 -44.71 -16.76
CA ILE A 12 -12.38 -43.27 -16.50
C ILE A 12 -10.91 -42.88 -16.26
N PHE A 13 -10.28 -42.25 -17.26
CA PHE A 13 -9.08 -41.46 -17.00
C PHE A 13 -9.52 -40.27 -16.16
N ALA A 14 -9.38 -40.39 -14.84
CA ALA A 14 -9.32 -39.22 -13.98
C ALA A 14 -8.01 -38.49 -14.32
N ILE A 15 -8.10 -37.52 -15.24
CA ILE A 15 -7.07 -36.50 -15.39
C ILE A 15 -7.13 -35.73 -14.07
N GLY A 16 -6.22 -36.04 -13.15
CA GLY A 16 -6.01 -35.23 -11.96
C GLY A 16 -5.53 -33.87 -12.42
N PHE A 17 -6.41 -32.88 -12.40
CA PHE A 17 -6.01 -31.50 -12.46
C PHE A 17 -5.16 -31.23 -11.22
N VAL A 18 -3.89 -30.86 -11.43
CA VAL A 18 -3.09 -30.23 -10.39
C VAL A 18 -3.67 -28.82 -10.26
N PHE A 19 -4.47 -28.58 -9.23
CA PHE A 19 -4.85 -27.21 -8.87
C PHE A 19 -3.56 -26.45 -8.57
N ALA A 20 -3.35 -25.31 -9.23
CA ALA A 20 -2.26 -24.41 -8.88
C ALA A 20 -2.53 -23.90 -7.45
N GLN A 21 -1.70 -24.30 -6.49
CA GLN A 21 -1.81 -23.83 -5.12
C GLN A 21 -1.21 -22.44 -4.98
N ASN A 22 -1.93 -21.55 -4.31
CA ASN A 22 -1.48 -20.18 -4.11
C ASN A 22 -0.32 -20.15 -3.09
N PRO A 23 0.84 -19.55 -3.43
CA PRO A 23 1.94 -19.41 -2.48
C PRO A 23 1.67 -18.31 -1.45
N PRO A 24 2.42 -18.31 -0.33
CA PRO A 24 2.50 -17.15 0.55
C PRO A 24 2.95 -15.90 -0.21
N ARG A 25 2.44 -14.75 0.21
CA ARG A 25 2.63 -13.47 -0.50
C ARG A 25 3.44 -12.50 0.34
N GLU A 26 4.12 -11.57 -0.34
CA GLU A 26 4.76 -10.41 0.30
C GLU A 26 5.72 -10.79 1.45
N LEU A 27 6.56 -11.80 1.23
CA LEU A 27 7.64 -12.12 2.16
C LEU A 27 8.58 -10.91 2.28
N THR A 28 8.92 -10.54 3.50
CA THR A 28 9.87 -9.48 3.87
C THR A 28 10.93 -10.03 4.83
N ALA A 29 12.11 -9.39 4.89
CA ALA A 29 13.19 -9.75 5.81
C ALA A 29 13.90 -8.51 6.37
N GLU A 30 14.19 -8.50 7.67
CA GLU A 30 14.85 -7.39 8.36
C GLU A 30 16.37 -7.62 8.51
N SER A 31 17.16 -6.59 8.20
CA SER A 31 18.63 -6.59 8.30
C SER A 31 19.13 -5.82 9.52
N ASN A 32 20.41 -5.98 9.83
CA ASN A 32 21.15 -5.27 10.87
C ASN A 32 20.64 -5.52 12.30
N LEU A 33 20.00 -6.67 12.54
CA LEU A 33 19.68 -7.16 13.87
C LEU A 33 20.82 -8.07 14.35
N ASP A 34 21.17 -7.99 15.63
CA ASP A 34 22.24 -8.81 16.18
C ASP A 34 21.82 -10.27 16.22
N SER A 35 22.55 -11.11 15.48
CA SER A 35 22.45 -12.56 15.48
C SER A 35 21.04 -13.07 15.18
N ARG A 36 20.21 -12.27 14.49
CA ARG A 36 18.88 -12.67 14.04
C ARG A 36 18.45 -12.00 12.74
N VAL A 37 17.51 -12.61 12.03
CA VAL A 37 16.75 -12.02 10.93
C VAL A 37 15.27 -12.23 11.21
N GLU A 38 14.47 -11.17 11.14
CA GLU A 38 13.03 -11.24 11.31
C GLU A 38 12.34 -11.28 9.93
N LEU A 39 11.40 -12.20 9.75
CA LEU A 39 10.65 -12.44 8.52
C LEU A 39 9.15 -12.25 8.76
N ALA A 40 8.43 -11.72 7.78
CA ALA A 40 6.97 -11.64 7.79
C ALA A 40 6.39 -11.82 6.37
N TRP A 41 5.20 -12.41 6.27
CA TRP A 41 4.50 -12.63 5.00
C TRP A 41 2.97 -12.60 5.17
N HIS A 42 2.24 -12.80 4.07
CA HIS A 42 0.79 -12.95 4.04
C HIS A 42 0.38 -14.34 3.57
N SER A 43 -0.75 -14.81 4.09
CA SER A 43 -1.34 -16.09 3.72
C SER A 43 -1.72 -16.15 2.23
N PRO A 44 -1.74 -17.36 1.64
CA PRO A 44 -2.42 -17.63 0.36
C PRO A 44 -3.89 -17.19 0.36
N LEU A 45 -4.44 -16.94 -0.84
CA LEU A 45 -5.87 -16.66 -1.03
C LEU A 45 -6.64 -17.97 -1.33
N GLU A 46 -7.86 -18.12 -0.79
CA GLU A 46 -8.75 -19.26 -1.06
C GLU A 46 -9.62 -19.09 -2.32
N THR A 47 -9.99 -20.21 -2.96
CA THR A 47 -11.06 -20.28 -3.98
C THR A 47 -12.42 -20.53 -3.31
N VAL A 48 -13.41 -19.67 -3.58
CA VAL A 48 -14.74 -19.73 -2.99
C VAL A 48 -15.64 -20.75 -3.74
N GLU A 49 -16.45 -21.54 -3.01
CA GLU A 49 -17.47 -22.41 -3.62
C GLU A 49 -18.68 -21.57 -4.06
N THR A 50 -18.96 -21.56 -5.36
CA THR A 50 -20.04 -20.77 -5.97
C THR A 50 -21.29 -21.61 -6.21
N VAL A 51 -22.46 -21.01 -6.03
CA VAL A 51 -23.75 -21.54 -6.49
C VAL A 51 -24.05 -21.01 -7.89
N GLU A 52 -24.47 -21.89 -8.78
CA GLU A 52 -24.81 -21.54 -10.15
C GLU A 52 -26.29 -21.17 -10.26
N LEU A 53 -26.57 -19.91 -10.61
CA LEU A 53 -27.87 -19.46 -11.08
C LEU A 53 -27.99 -19.75 -12.58
N ALA A 54 -28.85 -20.70 -12.93
CA ALA A 54 -29.10 -21.13 -14.29
C ALA A 54 -30.60 -21.20 -14.54
N TYR A 55 -31.03 -20.72 -15.71
CA TYR A 55 -32.41 -20.83 -16.17
C TYR A 55 -32.55 -21.73 -17.41
N ASP A 56 -31.45 -22.39 -17.79
CA ASP A 56 -31.36 -23.35 -18.88
C ASP A 56 -31.02 -24.75 -18.36
N ASP A 57 -31.35 -25.79 -19.13
CA ASP A 57 -31.02 -27.20 -18.78
C ASP A 57 -29.64 -27.67 -19.29
N GLY A 58 -28.92 -26.80 -19.99
CA GLY A 58 -27.64 -27.08 -20.64
C GLY A 58 -27.72 -27.76 -22.00
N ALA A 59 -28.92 -28.06 -22.52
CA ALA A 59 -29.13 -28.57 -23.86
C ALA A 59 -29.37 -27.42 -24.85
N GLY A 60 -28.41 -27.19 -25.74
CA GLY A 60 -28.51 -26.12 -26.73
C GLY A 60 -29.62 -26.39 -27.76
N GLY A 61 -30.38 -25.35 -28.09
CA GLY A 61 -31.53 -25.42 -28.98
C GLY A 61 -31.42 -24.63 -30.28
N GLY A 62 -30.68 -23.53 -30.26
CA GLY A 62 -30.40 -22.69 -31.43
C GLY A 62 -29.33 -21.63 -31.16
N LEU A 63 -29.10 -20.78 -32.16
CA LEU A 63 -28.10 -19.71 -32.12
C LEU A 63 -28.83 -18.36 -31.99
N ASP A 64 -28.22 -17.39 -31.32
CA ASP A 64 -28.73 -16.02 -31.31
C ASP A 64 -28.71 -15.37 -32.70
N ASP A 65 -29.57 -14.36 -32.89
CA ASP A 65 -29.64 -13.54 -34.11
C ASP A 65 -29.00 -12.15 -33.92
N GLY A 66 -28.13 -11.97 -32.92
CA GLY A 66 -27.58 -10.67 -32.54
C GLY A 66 -26.44 -10.21 -33.46
N GLU A 67 -26.48 -8.94 -33.86
CA GLU A 67 -25.52 -8.28 -34.73
C GLU A 67 -24.47 -7.46 -33.96
N ARG A 68 -23.52 -6.84 -34.69
CA ARG A 68 -22.50 -5.98 -34.06
C ARG A 68 -23.15 -4.87 -33.21
N ASN A 69 -22.68 -4.75 -31.98
CA ASN A 69 -23.13 -3.89 -30.89
C ASN A 69 -24.43 -4.32 -30.21
N ASP A 70 -25.08 -5.37 -30.66
CA ASP A 70 -26.22 -5.92 -29.95
C ASP A 70 -25.77 -6.58 -28.64
N ILE A 71 -26.64 -6.53 -27.64
CA ILE A 71 -26.38 -7.07 -26.30
C ILE A 71 -27.40 -8.17 -26.03
N LEU A 72 -26.92 -9.40 -25.84
CA LEU A 72 -27.73 -10.55 -25.46
C LEU A 72 -27.68 -10.72 -23.95
N SER A 73 -28.81 -10.53 -23.28
CA SER A 73 -28.86 -10.44 -21.83
C SER A 73 -29.86 -11.41 -21.22
N VAL A 74 -29.48 -11.99 -20.08
CA VAL A 74 -30.35 -12.76 -19.20
C VAL A 74 -30.52 -12.01 -17.89
N ARG A 75 -31.76 -11.94 -17.41
CA ARG A 75 -32.11 -11.44 -16.08
C ARG A 75 -31.96 -12.55 -15.03
N PHE A 76 -31.31 -12.25 -13.92
CA PHE A 76 -31.14 -13.10 -12.75
C PHE A 76 -31.78 -12.49 -11.53
N THR A 77 -32.45 -13.32 -10.74
CA THR A 77 -33.08 -12.98 -9.47
C THR A 77 -32.57 -13.95 -8.42
N PRO A 78 -31.61 -13.55 -7.56
CA PRO A 78 -31.09 -14.42 -6.52
C PRO A 78 -32.10 -14.54 -5.37
N THR A 79 -32.24 -15.74 -4.79
CA THR A 79 -33.21 -16.00 -3.70
C THR A 79 -32.73 -15.50 -2.33
N GLU A 80 -31.44 -15.21 -2.21
CA GLU A 80 -30.78 -14.71 -1.02
C GLU A 80 -29.74 -13.67 -1.45
N GLN A 81 -29.27 -12.84 -0.52
CA GLN A 81 -28.20 -11.89 -0.82
C GLN A 81 -26.94 -12.64 -1.29
N CYS A 82 -26.33 -12.19 -2.39
CA CYS A 82 -25.21 -12.89 -3.01
C CYS A 82 -24.16 -11.95 -3.61
N SER A 83 -22.95 -12.47 -3.83
CA SER A 83 -21.90 -11.81 -4.62
C SER A 83 -21.70 -12.55 -5.94
N LEU A 84 -21.59 -11.82 -7.06
CA LEU A 84 -21.26 -12.39 -8.36
C LEU A 84 -19.76 -12.67 -8.45
N ILE A 85 -19.40 -13.94 -8.63
CA ILE A 85 -18.00 -14.41 -8.68
C ILE A 85 -17.56 -14.64 -10.12
N SER A 86 -18.39 -15.26 -10.95
CA SER A 86 -18.06 -15.48 -12.35
C SER A 86 -19.32 -15.55 -13.21
N VAL A 87 -19.11 -15.38 -14.51
CA VAL A 87 -20.12 -15.61 -15.54
C VAL A 87 -19.73 -16.82 -16.35
N LYS A 88 -20.68 -17.70 -16.59
CA LYS A 88 -20.48 -18.90 -17.39
C LYS A 88 -21.47 -18.89 -18.55
N PHE A 89 -20.98 -19.11 -19.76
CA PHE A 89 -21.84 -19.11 -20.94
C PHE A 89 -21.37 -20.09 -22.00
N PHE A 90 -22.30 -20.48 -22.87
CA PHE A 90 -21.99 -21.35 -24.00
C PHE A 90 -21.83 -20.53 -25.28
N GLY A 91 -20.60 -20.48 -25.77
CA GLY A 91 -20.28 -19.90 -27.07
C GLY A 91 -20.24 -20.94 -28.19
N TYR A 92 -20.60 -20.53 -29.39
CA TYR A 92 -20.26 -21.24 -30.63
C TYR A 92 -19.42 -20.33 -31.51
N CYS A 93 -18.15 -20.66 -31.67
CA CYS A 93 -17.21 -19.89 -32.49
C CYS A 93 -16.21 -20.81 -33.19
N PRO A 94 -16.31 -21.00 -34.52
CA PRO A 94 -15.37 -21.81 -35.28
C PRO A 94 -14.01 -21.12 -35.53
N TYR A 95 -13.86 -19.85 -35.14
CA TYR A 95 -12.62 -19.08 -35.25
C TYR A 95 -12.01 -18.85 -33.87
N PRO A 96 -10.69 -19.01 -33.70
CA PRO A 96 -10.03 -18.60 -32.45
C PRO A 96 -9.99 -17.06 -32.36
N GLU A 97 -9.99 -16.52 -31.14
CA GLU A 97 -9.68 -15.11 -30.83
C GLU A 97 -10.72 -14.05 -31.24
N ILE A 98 -12.02 -14.37 -31.24
CA ILE A 98 -13.08 -13.35 -31.43
C ILE A 98 -13.47 -12.72 -30.08
N PRO A 99 -13.29 -11.41 -29.86
CA PRO A 99 -13.66 -10.78 -28.60
C PRO A 99 -15.17 -10.48 -28.53
N VAL A 100 -15.73 -10.69 -27.34
CA VAL A 100 -17.04 -10.19 -26.90
C VAL A 100 -16.86 -9.38 -25.62
N GLU A 101 -17.78 -8.46 -25.35
CA GLU A 101 -17.79 -7.68 -24.10
C GLU A 101 -18.88 -8.26 -23.21
N ILE A 102 -18.51 -8.73 -22.02
CA ILE A 102 -19.43 -9.18 -21.00
C ILE A 102 -19.74 -7.98 -20.12
N GLY A 103 -21.01 -7.66 -19.95
CA GLY A 103 -21.48 -6.59 -19.09
C GLY A 103 -22.42 -7.10 -18.01
N VAL A 104 -22.35 -6.51 -16.82
CA VAL A 104 -23.34 -6.69 -15.77
C VAL A 104 -24.11 -5.38 -15.62
N TYR A 105 -25.43 -5.44 -15.60
CA TYR A 105 -26.32 -4.27 -15.63
C TYR A 105 -27.38 -4.37 -14.53
N PRO A 106 -27.83 -3.24 -13.95
CA PRO A 106 -29.00 -3.26 -13.10
C PRO A 106 -30.28 -3.43 -13.95
N ASP A 107 -31.38 -3.88 -13.35
CA ASP A 107 -32.69 -3.80 -13.99
C ASP A 107 -33.15 -2.33 -14.07
N ASN A 108 -33.78 -1.95 -15.19
CA ASN A 108 -34.29 -0.60 -15.41
C ASN A 108 -35.69 -0.33 -14.82
N GLY A 109 -36.17 -1.24 -13.96
CA GLY A 109 -37.50 -1.22 -13.35
C GLY A 109 -38.62 -1.75 -14.25
N SER A 110 -38.30 -2.24 -15.44
CA SER A 110 -39.25 -2.82 -16.40
C SER A 110 -38.92 -4.27 -16.78
N GLY A 111 -38.04 -4.95 -16.03
CA GLY A 111 -37.62 -6.33 -16.33
C GLY A 111 -36.55 -6.43 -17.42
N ARG A 112 -35.80 -5.35 -17.68
CA ARG A 112 -34.84 -5.18 -18.78
C ARG A 112 -33.56 -4.52 -18.27
N PRO A 113 -32.38 -4.78 -18.89
CA PRO A 113 -31.14 -4.19 -18.43
C PRO A 113 -31.08 -2.66 -18.67
N ASP A 114 -30.51 -1.91 -17.72
CA ASP A 114 -30.04 -0.54 -17.97
C ASP A 114 -28.67 -0.56 -18.65
N ILE A 115 -28.70 -0.63 -19.98
CA ILE A 115 -27.50 -0.71 -20.82
C ILE A 115 -26.65 0.57 -20.82
N TYR A 116 -27.16 1.70 -20.30
CA TYR A 116 -26.43 2.97 -20.30
C TYR A 116 -25.52 3.12 -19.07
N HIS A 117 -25.81 2.37 -18.01
CA HIS A 117 -25.06 2.41 -16.75
C HIS A 117 -24.67 0.98 -16.34
N PRO A 118 -23.77 0.31 -17.08
CA PRO A 118 -23.27 -1.00 -16.67
C PRO A 118 -22.58 -0.91 -15.30
N LEU A 119 -22.81 -1.91 -14.46
CA LEU A 119 -22.14 -2.08 -13.16
C LEU A 119 -20.69 -2.53 -13.34
N TYR A 120 -20.43 -3.36 -14.36
CA TYR A 120 -19.10 -3.88 -14.68
C TYR A 120 -19.04 -4.35 -16.13
N THR A 121 -17.90 -4.22 -16.80
CA THR A 121 -17.66 -4.82 -18.11
C THR A 121 -16.26 -5.44 -18.22
N VAL A 122 -16.13 -6.52 -18.99
CA VAL A 122 -14.85 -7.17 -19.29
C VAL A 122 -14.85 -7.74 -20.71
N GLU A 123 -13.74 -7.61 -21.43
CA GLU A 123 -13.58 -8.25 -22.73
C GLU A 123 -13.11 -9.70 -22.56
N GLN A 124 -13.71 -10.62 -23.31
CA GLN A 124 -13.35 -12.04 -23.32
C GLN A 124 -13.36 -12.58 -24.75
N ASN A 125 -12.39 -13.42 -25.08
CA ASN A 125 -12.43 -14.19 -26.32
C ASN A 125 -13.44 -15.34 -26.20
N ILE A 126 -14.38 -15.40 -27.15
CA ILE A 126 -15.36 -16.48 -27.24
C ILE A 126 -14.72 -17.73 -27.87
N ILE A 127 -15.01 -18.89 -27.30
CA ILE A 127 -14.62 -20.21 -27.80
C ILE A 127 -15.87 -21.06 -28.02
N THR A 128 -15.72 -22.16 -28.77
CA THR A 128 -16.81 -23.15 -28.88
C THR A 128 -16.87 -24.01 -27.61
N GLY A 129 -18.00 -23.95 -26.90
CA GLY A 129 -18.27 -24.71 -25.69
C GLY A 129 -18.62 -23.82 -24.49
N TRP A 130 -18.75 -24.46 -23.32
CA TRP A 130 -18.87 -23.76 -22.04
C TRP A 130 -17.55 -23.07 -21.71
N GLN A 131 -17.63 -21.79 -21.38
CA GLN A 131 -16.53 -20.99 -20.86
C GLN A 131 -16.97 -20.22 -19.63
N GLU A 132 -16.03 -20.00 -18.73
CA GLU A 132 -16.23 -19.26 -17.49
C GLU A 132 -15.27 -18.07 -17.46
N VAL A 133 -15.78 -16.93 -17.02
CA VAL A 133 -15.05 -15.67 -16.90
C VAL A 133 -15.16 -15.19 -15.47
N ASP A 134 -14.00 -15.09 -14.82
CA ASP A 134 -13.88 -14.60 -13.45
C ASP A 134 -14.25 -13.11 -13.40
N LEU A 135 -15.25 -12.79 -12.59
CA LEU A 135 -15.70 -11.43 -12.27
C LEU A 135 -15.51 -11.11 -10.79
N SER A 136 -14.77 -11.92 -10.02
CA SER A 136 -14.64 -11.77 -8.57
C SER A 136 -14.04 -10.42 -8.17
N ALA A 137 -13.19 -9.86 -9.03
CA ALA A 137 -12.63 -8.51 -8.89
C ALA A 137 -13.67 -7.39 -9.03
N SER A 138 -14.85 -7.67 -9.62
CA SER A 138 -15.93 -6.67 -9.75
C SER A 138 -16.58 -6.32 -8.40
N GLY A 139 -16.51 -7.23 -7.43
CA GLY A 139 -17.13 -7.05 -6.11
C GLY A 139 -18.65 -6.86 -6.15
N LEU A 140 -19.32 -7.23 -7.24
CA LEU A 140 -20.76 -7.00 -7.43
C LEU A 140 -21.60 -7.88 -6.52
N THR A 141 -22.65 -7.27 -5.94
CA THR A 141 -23.56 -7.93 -5.02
C THR A 141 -24.99 -7.56 -5.29
N PHE A 142 -25.88 -8.50 -4.99
CA PHE A 142 -27.31 -8.36 -5.24
C PHE A 142 -28.07 -8.83 -4.01
N ASP A 143 -29.03 -8.03 -3.57
CA ASP A 143 -29.94 -8.38 -2.49
C ASP A 143 -30.86 -9.54 -2.89
N ALA A 144 -31.45 -10.20 -1.89
CA ALA A 144 -32.49 -11.18 -2.15
C ALA A 144 -33.62 -10.53 -2.97
N ASP A 145 -34.03 -11.19 -4.05
CA ASP A 145 -35.04 -10.72 -5.00
C ASP A 145 -34.66 -9.44 -5.80
N GLU A 146 -33.39 -9.01 -5.78
CA GLU A 146 -32.88 -7.92 -6.64
C GLU A 146 -32.54 -8.44 -8.04
N ASP A 147 -33.24 -7.92 -9.05
CA ASP A 147 -32.99 -8.27 -10.45
C ASP A 147 -31.70 -7.62 -10.97
N PHE A 148 -30.80 -8.43 -11.51
CA PHE A 148 -29.64 -7.97 -12.28
C PHE A 148 -29.54 -8.71 -13.60
N HIS A 149 -28.75 -8.15 -14.51
CA HIS A 149 -28.61 -8.67 -15.86
C HIS A 149 -27.15 -8.95 -16.19
N ILE A 150 -26.90 -10.10 -16.80
CA ILE A 150 -25.61 -10.36 -17.47
C ILE A 150 -25.88 -10.30 -18.96
N GLY A 151 -25.11 -9.46 -19.66
CA GLY A 151 -25.19 -9.28 -21.10
C GLY A 151 -23.88 -9.65 -21.79
N ILE A 152 -23.98 -10.22 -22.98
CA ILE A 152 -22.85 -10.45 -23.89
C ILE A 152 -23.07 -9.59 -25.12
N LYS A 153 -22.22 -8.59 -25.27
CA LYS A 153 -22.22 -7.65 -26.37
C LYS A 153 -21.29 -8.11 -27.49
N LYS A 154 -21.82 -8.12 -28.71
CA LYS A 154 -21.07 -8.45 -29.91
C LYS A 154 -20.19 -7.25 -30.31
N ILE A 155 -18.87 -7.38 -30.24
CA ILE A 155 -17.96 -6.27 -30.65
C ILE A 155 -17.63 -6.34 -32.14
N VAL A 156 -17.66 -7.55 -32.72
CA VAL A 156 -17.28 -7.86 -34.10
C VAL A 156 -18.54 -8.27 -34.91
N PRO A 157 -18.62 -8.05 -36.24
CA PRO A 157 -19.77 -8.49 -37.04
C PRO A 157 -19.85 -10.02 -37.20
N PRO A 158 -20.96 -10.67 -36.79
CA PRO A 158 -21.16 -12.11 -36.93
C PRO A 158 -21.17 -12.60 -38.38
N ASP A 159 -21.70 -11.78 -39.30
CA ASP A 159 -21.70 -12.04 -40.76
C ASP A 159 -20.30 -12.24 -41.35
N THR A 160 -19.28 -11.62 -40.72
CA THR A 160 -17.88 -11.74 -41.17
C THR A 160 -17.13 -12.80 -40.37
N PHE A 161 -17.38 -12.88 -39.07
CA PHE A 161 -16.76 -13.83 -38.16
C PHE A 161 -17.85 -14.52 -37.35
N TYR A 162 -18.23 -15.73 -37.73
CA TYR A 162 -19.29 -16.47 -37.04
C TYR A 162 -18.98 -16.62 -35.53
N HIS A 163 -19.83 -16.05 -34.67
CA HIS A 163 -19.75 -16.21 -33.22
C HIS A 163 -21.14 -16.00 -32.61
N TYR A 164 -21.58 -16.99 -31.83
CA TYR A 164 -22.95 -17.05 -31.32
C TYR A 164 -22.98 -17.46 -29.85
N ILE A 165 -24.00 -17.00 -29.13
CA ILE A 165 -24.43 -17.47 -27.83
C ILE A 165 -25.61 -18.40 -28.07
N VAL A 166 -25.55 -19.57 -27.45
CA VAL A 166 -26.58 -20.60 -27.64
C VAL A 166 -27.78 -20.28 -26.77
N HIS A 167 -29.00 -20.46 -27.29
CA HIS A 167 -30.22 -20.42 -26.51
C HIS A 167 -30.78 -21.82 -26.26
N ASP A 168 -31.49 -21.98 -25.16
CA ASP A 168 -32.27 -23.15 -24.78
C ASP A 168 -33.50 -23.29 -25.69
N ASN A 169 -33.87 -24.53 -26.00
CA ASN A 169 -35.08 -24.87 -26.76
C ASN A 169 -36.36 -24.82 -25.91
N ASP A 170 -36.24 -24.80 -24.59
CA ASP A 170 -37.40 -24.79 -23.71
C ASP A 170 -38.09 -23.41 -23.69
N PRO A 171 -39.44 -23.36 -23.78
CA PRO A 171 -40.18 -22.11 -23.78
C PRO A 171 -40.06 -21.42 -22.43
N CYS A 172 -39.63 -20.15 -22.43
CA CYS A 172 -39.56 -19.35 -21.22
C CYS A 172 -40.96 -18.78 -20.87
N PRO A 173 -41.57 -19.14 -19.72
CA PRO A 173 -42.92 -18.68 -19.36
C PRO A 173 -42.98 -17.19 -18.98
N GLU A 174 -41.83 -16.55 -18.78
CA GLU A 174 -41.66 -15.12 -18.47
C GLU A 174 -40.58 -14.51 -19.37
N ALA A 175 -40.67 -13.21 -19.69
CA ALA A 175 -39.64 -12.56 -20.51
C ALA A 175 -38.40 -12.24 -19.66
N ARG A 176 -37.42 -13.15 -19.62
CA ARG A 176 -36.12 -12.98 -18.91
C ARG A 176 -34.93 -12.69 -19.82
N SER A 177 -34.96 -13.25 -21.03
CA SER A 177 -33.88 -13.09 -22.00
C SER A 177 -34.22 -12.00 -23.00
N TRP A 178 -33.30 -11.07 -23.20
CA TRP A 178 -33.47 -9.87 -24.00
C TRP A 178 -32.32 -9.69 -24.97
N MET A 179 -32.62 -9.21 -26.16
CA MET A 179 -31.64 -8.66 -27.09
C MET A 179 -31.87 -7.16 -27.17
N PHE A 180 -30.86 -6.37 -26.81
CA PHE A 180 -30.83 -4.97 -27.22
C PHE A 180 -30.32 -4.90 -28.65
N ASP A 181 -31.21 -4.53 -29.57
CA ASP A 181 -30.88 -4.30 -30.97
C ASP A 181 -30.37 -2.86 -31.12
N TYR A 182 -29.08 -2.71 -31.43
CA TYR A 182 -28.42 -1.42 -31.56
C TYR A 182 -28.92 -0.65 -32.79
N SER A 183 -29.35 -1.34 -33.85
CA SER A 183 -29.81 -0.73 -35.09
C SER A 183 -31.18 -0.07 -34.92
N TYR A 184 -32.07 -0.70 -34.15
CA TYR A 184 -33.39 -0.16 -33.82
C TYR A 184 -33.45 0.56 -32.48
N PHE A 185 -32.37 0.49 -31.70
CA PHE A 185 -32.24 1.09 -30.37
C PHE A 185 -33.39 0.65 -29.44
N SER A 186 -33.68 -0.65 -29.46
CA SER A 186 -34.87 -1.22 -28.81
C SER A 186 -34.63 -2.63 -28.30
N PHE A 187 -35.39 -3.04 -27.29
CA PHE A 187 -35.33 -4.38 -26.72
C PHE A 187 -36.30 -5.33 -27.43
N VAL A 188 -35.78 -6.49 -27.82
CA VAL A 188 -36.53 -7.62 -28.36
C VAL A 188 -36.46 -8.77 -27.36
N ALA A 189 -37.60 -9.37 -27.03
CA ALA A 189 -37.62 -10.55 -26.17
C ALA A 189 -37.10 -11.77 -26.93
N VAL A 190 -36.20 -12.53 -26.32
CA VAL A 190 -35.72 -13.80 -26.86
C VAL A 190 -36.70 -14.90 -26.40
N PRO A 191 -37.24 -15.75 -27.31
CA PRO A 191 -38.29 -16.71 -26.97
C PRO A 191 -37.90 -17.82 -25.96
N GLY A 192 -36.59 -18.08 -25.79
CA GLY A 192 -36.01 -19.04 -24.85
C GLY A 192 -34.91 -18.39 -24.01
N ASP A 193 -34.42 -19.11 -23.01
CA ASP A 193 -33.33 -18.60 -22.16
C ASP A 193 -31.97 -18.77 -22.85
N LEU A 194 -31.15 -17.72 -22.84
CA LEU A 194 -29.76 -17.85 -23.31
C LEU A 194 -28.99 -18.73 -22.33
N GLN A 195 -28.06 -19.53 -22.82
CA GLN A 195 -27.12 -20.32 -22.01
C GLN A 195 -26.05 -19.40 -21.40
N ILE A 196 -26.50 -18.49 -20.54
CA ILE A 196 -25.72 -17.60 -19.71
C ILE A 196 -26.12 -17.90 -18.27
N ARG A 197 -25.14 -18.07 -17.40
CA ARG A 197 -25.30 -18.47 -16.00
C ARG A 197 -24.47 -17.55 -15.13
N ALA A 198 -24.98 -17.23 -13.95
CA ALA A 198 -24.27 -16.47 -12.93
C ALA A 198 -23.75 -17.42 -11.87
N LEU A 199 -22.46 -17.37 -11.55
CA LEU A 199 -21.89 -18.10 -10.43
C LEU A 199 -21.78 -17.12 -9.27
N VAL A 200 -22.61 -17.33 -8.26
CA VAL A 200 -22.77 -16.43 -7.12
C VAL A 200 -22.36 -17.10 -5.81
N TYR A 201 -21.91 -16.32 -4.84
CA TYR A 201 -21.64 -16.80 -3.49
C TYR A 201 -22.69 -16.27 -2.53
N TYR A 202 -23.39 -17.17 -1.83
CA TYR A 202 -24.35 -16.84 -0.77
C TYR A 202 -23.63 -16.84 0.59
N GLY A 203 -23.23 -15.65 1.04
CA GLY A 203 -22.67 -15.38 2.37
C GLY A 203 -22.98 -13.92 2.71
N SER A 204 -22.99 -13.55 4.00
CA SER A 204 -23.35 -12.19 4.44
C SER A 204 -22.54 -11.15 3.65
N GLY A 205 -23.24 -10.42 2.79
CA GLY A 205 -22.70 -9.94 1.52
C GLY A 205 -21.55 -8.93 1.64
N LEU A 206 -20.70 -8.93 0.61
CA LEU A 206 -20.17 -7.65 0.12
C LEU A 206 -21.38 -6.78 -0.23
N MET A 207 -21.29 -5.45 -0.16
CA MET A 207 -22.37 -4.60 -0.65
C MET A 207 -21.80 -3.52 -1.56
N ALA A 208 -22.31 -3.41 -2.79
CA ALA A 208 -22.18 -2.22 -3.61
C ALA A 208 -23.20 -1.14 -3.22
N LEU A 209 -22.73 0.07 -2.91
CA LEU A 209 -23.51 1.30 -2.84
C LEU A 209 -22.89 2.30 -3.83
N SER A 210 -23.75 3.12 -4.46
CA SER A 210 -23.54 3.98 -5.65
C SER A 210 -22.18 4.69 -5.80
N SER A 211 -21.76 4.84 -7.06
CA SER A 211 -20.40 5.15 -7.54
C SER A 211 -19.89 6.61 -7.51
N GLU A 212 -20.53 7.58 -6.86
CA GLU A 212 -20.05 8.97 -6.95
C GLU A 212 -20.14 9.77 -5.64
N GLY A 213 -19.03 9.81 -4.88
CA GLY A 213 -18.81 10.79 -3.80
C GLY A 213 -18.21 10.23 -2.51
N LYS A 214 -17.41 11.04 -1.80
CA LYS A 214 -16.96 10.73 -0.43
C LYS A 214 -18.18 10.56 0.47
N ARG A 215 -18.21 9.50 1.27
CA ARG A 215 -19.25 9.24 2.25
C ARG A 215 -18.61 9.12 3.64
N VAL A 216 -19.31 9.62 4.67
CA VAL A 216 -18.87 9.50 6.06
C VAL A 216 -20.04 8.96 6.89
N GLU A 217 -19.81 7.88 7.63
CA GLU A 217 -20.81 7.20 8.46
C GLU A 217 -20.33 7.12 9.93
N PRO A 218 -21.22 7.11 10.94
CA PRO A 218 -20.82 6.92 12.33
C PRO A 218 -20.08 5.59 12.54
N PHE A 219 -19.04 5.58 13.38
CA PHE A 219 -18.20 4.39 13.55
C PHE A 219 -18.97 3.15 14.06
N ASP A 220 -19.96 3.35 14.93
CA ASP A 220 -20.80 2.31 15.55
C ASP A 220 -22.02 1.85 14.72
N SER A 221 -22.23 2.36 13.49
CA SER A 221 -23.32 1.84 12.65
C SER A 221 -22.98 0.41 12.26
N THR A 222 -23.84 -0.57 12.60
CA THR A 222 -23.62 -2.01 12.37
C THR A 222 -23.03 -2.25 10.99
N PRO A 223 -21.72 -2.51 10.88
CA PRO A 223 -21.07 -2.75 9.61
C PRO A 223 -21.66 -4.03 9.04
N LEU A 224 -21.94 -4.04 7.74
CA LEU A 224 -22.25 -5.26 7.03
C LEU A 224 -21.00 -6.13 7.08
N GLU A 225 -20.98 -7.06 8.02
CA GLU A 225 -19.93 -8.06 8.14
C GLU A 225 -19.95 -8.91 6.86
N ARG A 226 -19.07 -8.61 5.90
CA ARG A 226 -18.59 -9.67 5.02
C ARG A 226 -17.48 -10.44 5.71
N ARG A 227 -17.89 -11.40 6.53
CA ARG A 227 -17.02 -12.55 6.83
C ARG A 227 -16.92 -13.41 5.58
N ALA A 228 -15.91 -13.16 4.77
CA ALA A 228 -15.35 -14.18 3.89
C ALA A 228 -13.91 -13.83 3.51
N PHE A 229 -13.00 -14.03 4.46
CA PHE A 229 -11.69 -14.59 4.17
C PHE A 229 -11.38 -15.52 5.34
N ILE A 230 -11.91 -16.74 5.25
CA ILE A 230 -11.43 -17.82 6.11
C ILE A 230 -10.05 -18.17 5.53
N PRO A 231 -8.96 -18.13 6.30
CA PRO A 231 -7.80 -18.95 6.00
C PRO A 231 -8.09 -20.31 6.61
N GLU A 232 -8.49 -21.31 5.83
CA GLU A 232 -8.49 -22.67 6.33
C GLU A 232 -8.38 -23.73 5.23
N ASP A 233 -7.36 -23.54 4.40
CA ASP A 233 -6.62 -24.71 3.95
C ASP A 233 -5.13 -24.66 4.32
N VAL A 234 -4.54 -23.60 4.88
CA VAL A 234 -3.11 -23.64 5.27
C VAL A 234 -2.92 -24.24 6.66
N GLU A 235 -2.33 -25.43 6.73
CA GLU A 235 -2.00 -26.14 7.97
C GLU A 235 -0.77 -25.53 8.65
N TYR A 236 0.26 -25.18 7.88
CA TYR A 236 1.48 -24.52 8.34
C TYR A 236 2.29 -23.96 7.16
N TYR A 237 3.27 -23.11 7.46
CA TYR A 237 4.27 -22.60 6.54
C TYR A 237 5.60 -23.34 6.68
N ILE A 238 6.34 -23.41 5.58
CA ILE A 238 7.65 -24.05 5.48
C ILE A 238 8.67 -22.98 5.09
N ILE A 239 9.58 -22.65 6.00
CA ILE A 239 10.59 -21.62 5.79
C ILE A 239 11.87 -22.25 5.24
N TYR A 240 12.44 -21.63 4.22
CA TYR A 240 13.68 -22.04 3.59
C TYR A 240 14.68 -20.89 3.57
N ARG A 241 15.97 -21.24 3.67
CA ARG A 241 17.09 -20.28 3.65
C ARG A 241 18.23 -20.77 2.77
N GLY A 242 18.91 -19.83 2.10
CA GLY A 242 20.17 -20.07 1.38
C GLY A 242 21.16 -18.91 1.57
N THR A 243 22.39 -19.07 1.07
CA THR A 243 23.41 -18.00 1.01
C THR A 243 23.64 -17.47 -0.41
N ASN A 244 22.77 -17.85 -1.34
CA ASN A 244 22.73 -17.45 -2.74
C ASN A 244 21.25 -17.47 -3.17
N PRO A 245 20.74 -16.58 -4.05
CA PRO A 245 19.33 -16.51 -4.44
C PRO A 245 18.76 -17.72 -5.20
N ASP A 246 19.56 -18.75 -5.47
CA ASP A 246 19.12 -19.97 -6.13
C ASP A 246 18.26 -20.84 -5.20
N THR A 247 16.94 -20.84 -5.44
CA THR A 247 15.95 -21.59 -4.65
C THR A 247 16.16 -23.10 -4.66
N SER A 248 16.89 -23.65 -5.63
CA SER A 248 17.24 -25.08 -5.65
C SER A 248 18.31 -25.44 -4.61
N ALA A 249 19.09 -24.45 -4.16
CA ALA A 249 20.11 -24.58 -3.12
C ALA A 249 19.60 -24.19 -1.73
N PHE A 250 18.33 -23.78 -1.59
CA PHE A 250 17.76 -23.43 -0.29
C PHE A 250 17.59 -24.67 0.58
N THR A 251 17.95 -24.54 1.84
CA THR A 251 17.76 -25.56 2.86
C THR A 251 16.54 -25.24 3.71
N PHE A 252 15.77 -26.27 4.07
CA PHE A 252 14.71 -26.16 5.06
C PHE A 252 15.25 -25.60 6.38
N LEU A 253 14.51 -24.67 6.98
CA LEU A 253 14.85 -24.05 8.26
C LEU A 253 13.90 -24.51 9.36
N GLU A 254 12.62 -24.18 9.24
CA GLU A 254 11.61 -24.46 10.26
C GLU A 254 10.19 -24.47 9.69
N TYR A 255 9.23 -24.98 10.47
CA TYR A 255 7.80 -24.86 10.24
C TYR A 255 7.20 -23.84 11.21
N THR A 256 6.17 -23.12 10.78
CA THR A 256 5.41 -22.25 11.67
C THR A 256 3.94 -22.19 11.25
N THR A 257 3.04 -21.99 12.20
CA THR A 257 1.63 -21.66 11.92
C THR A 257 1.41 -20.16 11.79
N ASP A 258 2.37 -19.36 12.25
CA ASP A 258 2.31 -17.90 12.20
C ASP A 258 2.73 -17.38 10.82
N THR A 259 2.36 -16.13 10.51
CA THR A 259 2.79 -15.45 9.27
C THR A 259 4.06 -14.61 9.47
N PHE A 260 4.85 -14.95 10.50
CA PHE A 260 6.13 -14.35 10.82
C PHE A 260 7.09 -15.40 11.38
N PHE A 261 8.39 -15.12 11.31
CA PHE A 261 9.43 -16.00 11.84
C PHE A 261 10.71 -15.24 12.17
N THR A 262 11.39 -15.62 13.25
CA THR A 262 12.71 -15.05 13.61
C THR A 262 13.80 -16.11 13.46
N ASP A 263 14.68 -15.95 12.48
CA ASP A 263 15.86 -16.80 12.31
C ASP A 263 16.98 -16.32 13.24
N ASN A 264 17.14 -16.99 14.39
CA ASN A 264 18.23 -16.75 15.34
C ASN A 264 19.50 -17.59 15.07
N SER A 265 19.54 -18.34 13.96
CA SER A 265 20.65 -19.24 13.61
C SER A 265 21.66 -18.61 12.64
N VAL A 266 21.56 -17.30 12.43
CA VAL A 266 22.37 -16.54 11.50
C VAL A 266 23.67 -16.05 12.14
N THR A 267 24.67 -15.78 11.32
CA THR A 267 25.93 -15.14 11.74
C THR A 267 25.99 -13.72 11.18
N ASN A 268 26.37 -12.77 12.03
CA ASN A 268 26.54 -11.39 11.64
C ASN A 268 27.48 -11.24 10.43
N ASP A 269 27.20 -10.24 9.59
CA ASP A 269 27.90 -9.88 8.36
C ASP A 269 27.84 -10.92 7.23
N VAL A 270 26.94 -11.91 7.32
CA VAL A 270 26.66 -12.87 6.24
C VAL A 270 25.32 -12.55 5.58
N VAL A 271 25.29 -12.55 4.24
CA VAL A 271 24.04 -12.37 3.47
C VAL A 271 23.26 -13.69 3.43
N TYR A 272 21.99 -13.64 3.83
CA TYR A 272 21.05 -14.76 3.75
C TYR A 272 19.89 -14.43 2.82
N TYR A 273 19.38 -15.44 2.12
CA TYR A 273 18.20 -15.37 1.26
C TYR A 273 17.10 -16.30 1.80
N TYR A 274 15.84 -15.87 1.74
CA TYR A 274 14.69 -16.59 2.31
C TYR A 274 13.55 -16.74 1.31
N GLY A 275 12.81 -17.85 1.45
CA GLY A 275 11.59 -18.14 0.71
C GLY A 275 10.67 -19.03 1.54
N VAL A 276 9.37 -18.80 1.46
CA VAL A 276 8.36 -19.52 2.26
C VAL A 276 7.37 -20.25 1.36
N LYS A 277 6.93 -21.43 1.77
CA LYS A 277 5.84 -22.19 1.14
C LYS A 277 4.69 -22.37 2.12
N ALA A 278 3.47 -22.49 1.62
CA ALA A 278 2.31 -22.91 2.41
C ALA A 278 2.10 -24.42 2.23
N GLN A 279 1.79 -25.11 3.33
CA GLN A 279 1.23 -26.45 3.30
C GLN A 279 -0.28 -26.36 3.41
N HIS A 280 -0.98 -26.82 2.39
CA HIS A 280 -2.42 -26.88 2.35
C HIS A 280 -2.94 -28.25 2.86
N THR A 281 -3.94 -28.26 3.73
CA THR A 281 -4.63 -29.42 4.32
C THR A 281 -5.17 -30.35 3.24
N THR A 282 -5.68 -29.79 2.15
CA THR A 282 -6.34 -30.56 1.07
C THR A 282 -5.49 -30.63 -0.20
N TYR A 283 -4.75 -29.57 -0.53
CA TYR A 283 -4.16 -29.44 -1.86
C TYR A 283 -2.68 -29.83 -1.92
N GLY A 284 -1.94 -29.86 -0.81
CA GLY A 284 -0.51 -30.18 -0.78
C GLY A 284 0.37 -28.95 -0.53
N THR A 285 1.63 -28.95 -0.97
CA THR A 285 2.56 -27.83 -0.75
C THR A 285 2.61 -26.86 -1.92
N SER A 286 2.54 -25.56 -1.64
CA SER A 286 2.59 -24.49 -2.65
C SER A 286 3.98 -24.34 -3.30
N PRO A 287 4.09 -23.58 -4.41
CA PRO A 287 5.35 -22.96 -4.84
C PRO A 287 5.93 -22.00 -3.79
N PHE A 288 7.15 -21.52 -4.01
CA PHE A 288 7.75 -20.49 -3.16
C PHE A 288 7.00 -19.15 -3.29
N SER A 289 7.01 -18.38 -2.20
CA SER A 289 6.79 -16.94 -2.19
C SER A 289 7.81 -16.19 -3.08
N ASN A 290 7.72 -14.86 -3.11
CA ASN A 290 8.87 -14.04 -3.50
C ASN A 290 10.09 -14.34 -2.59
N ILE A 291 11.29 -14.10 -3.13
CA ILE A 291 12.56 -14.31 -2.42
C ILE A 291 13.06 -12.96 -1.88
N VAL A 292 13.54 -12.96 -0.64
CA VAL A 292 14.11 -11.76 0.02
C VAL A 292 15.50 -12.06 0.59
N SER A 293 16.26 -11.02 0.92
CA SER A 293 17.59 -11.16 1.55
C SER A 293 17.79 -10.26 2.76
N ALA A 294 18.63 -10.69 3.70
CA ALA A 294 19.02 -9.89 4.87
C ALA A 294 20.47 -10.13 5.32
N VAL A 295 21.05 -9.16 6.03
CA VAL A 295 22.39 -9.23 6.64
C VAL A 295 22.31 -8.85 8.13
N PRO A 296 22.49 -9.78 9.08
CA PRO A 296 22.47 -9.48 10.51
C PRO A 296 23.79 -8.81 10.95
N ARG A 297 23.77 -7.96 11.98
CA ARG A 297 24.94 -7.21 12.49
C ARG A 297 24.84 -6.93 13.99
N VAL A 298 25.98 -6.92 14.71
CA VAL A 298 26.01 -6.43 16.12
C VAL A 298 25.85 -4.91 16.13
N ARG A 299 24.83 -4.40 16.81
CA ARG A 299 24.72 -2.97 17.12
C ARG A 299 25.13 -2.72 18.57
N SER A 300 26.02 -1.75 18.80
CA SER A 300 26.32 -1.24 20.16
C SER A 300 25.43 -0.04 20.53
N SER A 301 24.51 0.34 19.64
CA SER A 301 23.64 1.50 19.74
C SER A 301 22.30 1.23 20.38
N THR A 302 21.67 2.31 20.86
CA THR A 302 20.30 2.28 21.35
C THR A 302 19.36 2.51 20.17
N ALA A 303 18.39 1.61 19.99
CA ALA A 303 17.29 1.79 19.05
C ALA A 303 16.13 2.47 19.76
N TYR A 304 15.62 3.54 19.17
CA TYR A 304 14.44 4.26 19.61
C TYR A 304 13.34 4.04 18.56
N ILE A 305 12.21 3.49 18.99
CA ILE A 305 11.06 3.26 18.13
C ILE A 305 9.92 4.08 18.71
N ASP A 306 9.44 5.03 17.93
CA ASP A 306 8.33 5.89 18.34
C ASP A 306 7.14 5.72 17.41
N THR A 307 5.94 5.72 17.99
CA THR A 307 4.69 5.70 17.23
C THR A 307 4.09 7.10 17.28
N ILE A 308 4.05 7.76 16.12
CA ILE A 308 3.47 9.09 15.98
C ILE A 308 1.96 8.95 15.92
N VAL A 309 1.32 9.44 16.99
CA VAL A 309 -0.13 9.44 17.16
C VAL A 309 -0.62 10.88 17.11
N LEU A 310 -1.55 11.19 16.21
CA LEU A 310 -2.16 12.51 16.05
C LEU A 310 -3.67 12.50 16.36
N ASP A 311 -4.16 11.37 16.84
CA ASP A 311 -5.55 11.06 17.21
C ASP A 311 -5.65 10.72 18.71
N ASP A 312 -6.84 10.69 19.27
CA ASP A 312 -7.05 10.32 20.69
C ASP A 312 -7.24 8.80 20.93
N GLY A 313 -7.25 8.01 19.86
CA GLY A 313 -7.43 6.57 19.85
C GLY A 313 -8.88 6.09 19.82
N GLU A 314 -9.87 6.97 19.86
CA GLU A 314 -11.30 6.64 19.77
C GLU A 314 -11.89 7.17 18.44
N PRO A 315 -12.29 6.30 17.50
CA PRO A 315 -12.85 6.77 16.22
C PRO A 315 -14.32 7.15 16.32
N ASP A 316 -14.69 8.30 15.76
CA ASP A 316 -16.08 8.79 15.71
C ASP A 316 -16.82 8.37 14.43
N ALA A 317 -16.08 8.24 13.32
CA ALA A 317 -16.66 8.00 12.02
C ALA A 317 -15.80 7.10 11.13
N THR A 318 -16.38 6.67 10.01
CA THR A 318 -15.71 5.95 8.93
C THR A 318 -15.92 6.71 7.63
N ALA A 319 -14.82 7.04 6.96
CA ALA A 319 -14.85 7.66 5.64
C ALA A 319 -14.64 6.60 4.55
N PHE A 320 -15.46 6.70 3.52
CA PHE A 320 -15.42 5.90 2.29
C PHE A 320 -15.22 6.85 1.10
N TYR A 321 -14.55 6.37 0.06
CA TYR A 321 -14.38 7.12 -1.17
C TYR A 321 -14.34 6.17 -2.37
N SER A 322 -14.60 6.65 -3.59
CA SER A 322 -14.51 5.83 -4.80
C SER A 322 -13.07 5.44 -5.12
N GLU A 323 -12.91 4.32 -5.81
CA GLU A 323 -11.60 3.79 -6.24
C GLU A 323 -10.70 4.88 -6.83
N GLY A 324 -9.42 4.84 -6.46
CA GLY A 324 -8.39 5.78 -6.90
C GLY A 324 -8.40 7.12 -6.16
N ASN A 325 -9.40 7.37 -5.32
CA ASN A 325 -9.42 8.50 -4.38
C ASN A 325 -8.86 8.06 -3.03
N GLY A 326 -8.73 8.96 -2.07
CA GLY A 326 -8.14 8.57 -0.80
C GLY A 326 -8.12 9.64 0.27
N PHE A 327 -7.37 9.31 1.30
CA PHE A 327 -7.28 10.06 2.54
C PHE A 327 -5.82 10.30 2.87
N GLY A 328 -5.48 11.42 3.50
CA GLY A 328 -4.11 11.72 3.91
C GLY A 328 -4.04 12.44 5.24
N THR A 329 -2.97 12.19 5.99
CA THR A 329 -2.65 12.91 7.23
C THR A 329 -1.21 13.40 7.16
N CYS A 330 -1.00 14.69 7.44
CA CYS A 330 0.33 15.28 7.53
C CYS A 330 0.92 15.10 8.93
N PHE A 331 2.17 14.65 8.97
CA PHE A 331 2.95 14.43 10.17
C PHE A 331 3.99 15.53 10.30
N GLN A 332 3.73 16.50 11.18
CA GLN A 332 4.74 17.48 11.60
C GLN A 332 5.59 16.86 12.70
N LEU A 333 6.84 16.54 12.39
CA LEU A 333 7.74 15.89 13.34
C LEU A 333 8.65 16.89 14.04
N ASN A 334 8.84 16.68 15.34
CA ASN A 334 9.92 17.27 16.13
C ASN A 334 11.04 16.25 16.37
N GLN A 335 11.18 15.25 15.50
CA GLN A 335 12.20 14.20 15.60
C GLN A 335 12.69 13.75 14.23
N VAL A 336 13.79 13.00 14.21
CA VAL A 336 14.30 12.35 12.99
C VAL A 336 14.22 10.85 13.10
N GLY A 337 14.15 10.18 11.95
CA GLY A 337 14.30 8.73 11.89
C GLY A 337 14.06 8.20 10.49
N GLN A 338 14.13 6.88 10.36
CA GLN A 338 13.62 6.19 9.20
C GLN A 338 12.15 5.81 9.46
N LEU A 339 11.29 6.05 8.48
CA LEU A 339 9.92 5.57 8.53
C LEU A 339 9.93 4.04 8.38
N ARG A 340 9.56 3.34 9.45
CA ARG A 340 9.57 1.87 9.50
C ARG A 340 8.24 1.30 9.06
N SER A 341 7.15 1.87 9.55
CA SER A 341 5.82 1.36 9.24
C SER A 341 4.75 2.44 9.30
N VAL A 342 3.63 2.14 8.67
CA VAL A 342 2.42 2.97 8.73
C VAL A 342 1.26 2.14 9.25
N LEU A 343 0.48 2.74 10.13
CA LEU A 343 -0.68 2.13 10.76
C LEU A 343 -1.93 2.84 10.25
N TYR A 344 -2.92 2.08 9.81
CA TYR A 344 -4.21 2.59 9.36
C TYR A 344 -5.31 1.88 10.14
N LEU A 345 -6.25 2.61 10.73
CA LEU A 345 -7.42 2.00 11.37
C LEU A 345 -8.56 1.89 10.36
N PHE A 346 -8.88 0.67 9.95
CA PHE A 346 -10.01 0.42 9.06
C PHE A 346 -11.24 -0.03 9.84
N ASN A 347 -12.42 0.46 9.47
CA ASN A 347 -13.68 -0.07 10.01
C ASN A 347 -14.26 -1.17 9.09
N VAL A 348 -13.92 -1.15 7.81
CA VAL A 348 -14.43 -2.08 6.80
C VAL A 348 -13.28 -2.66 5.99
N THR A 349 -13.40 -3.93 5.62
CA THR A 349 -12.46 -4.62 4.73
C THR A 349 -12.51 -4.03 3.32
N GLY A 350 -11.43 -4.19 2.56
CA GLY A 350 -11.31 -3.65 1.21
C GLY A 350 -9.88 -3.74 0.74
N GLN A 351 -9.46 -2.81 -0.11
CA GLN A 351 -8.07 -2.69 -0.54
C GLN A 351 -7.63 -1.24 -0.55
N PHE A 352 -6.36 -1.01 -0.23
CA PHE A 352 -5.80 0.32 -0.18
C PHE A 352 -4.35 0.32 -0.63
N ARG A 353 -3.90 1.43 -1.17
CA ARG A 353 -2.53 1.66 -1.56
C ARG A 353 -1.95 2.71 -0.60
N PRO A 354 -1.07 2.32 0.33
CA PRO A 354 -0.31 3.29 1.09
C PRO A 354 0.64 4.05 0.16
N GLN A 355 0.70 5.37 0.35
CA GLN A 355 1.73 6.22 -0.25
C GLN A 355 2.29 7.19 0.78
N ILE A 356 3.53 7.59 0.58
CA ILE A 356 4.24 8.61 1.34
C ILE A 356 4.53 9.76 0.39
N TRP A 357 4.22 10.97 0.80
CA TRP A 357 4.39 12.19 0.03
C TRP A 357 5.28 13.17 0.78
N SER A 358 6.09 13.93 0.04
CA SER A 358 6.71 15.15 0.59
C SER A 358 5.62 16.19 0.88
N ALA A 359 5.91 17.05 1.84
CA ALA A 359 5.08 18.20 2.12
C ALA A 359 5.75 19.46 1.56
N ASP A 360 4.99 20.29 0.86
CA ASP A 360 5.43 21.62 0.49
C ASP A 360 5.61 22.50 1.73
N SER A 361 6.09 23.72 1.53
CA SER A 361 6.30 24.66 2.63
C SER A 361 5.03 25.08 3.39
N ASN A 362 3.85 24.81 2.84
CA ASN A 362 2.57 24.99 3.51
C ASN A 362 2.02 23.66 4.03
N ASP A 363 2.85 22.64 4.27
CA ASP A 363 2.49 21.29 4.70
C ASP A 363 1.44 20.59 3.79
N PHE A 364 1.42 20.92 2.50
CA PHE A 364 0.50 20.34 1.51
C PHE A 364 1.21 19.24 0.72
N PRO A 365 0.54 18.14 0.30
CA PRO A 365 1.16 17.11 -0.50
C PRO A 365 1.74 17.63 -1.82
N GLU A 366 3.01 17.31 -2.10
CA GLU A 366 3.71 17.74 -3.31
C GLU A 366 4.11 16.54 -4.20
N ASP A 367 5.13 15.79 -3.81
CA ASP A 367 5.67 14.67 -4.61
C ASP A 367 5.53 13.33 -3.87
N ILE A 368 5.31 12.25 -4.63
CA ILE A 368 5.30 10.88 -4.09
C ILE A 368 6.75 10.45 -3.82
N LEU A 369 7.04 10.17 -2.55
CA LEU A 369 8.32 9.61 -2.10
C LEU A 369 8.32 8.09 -2.16
N LEU A 370 7.19 7.47 -1.84
CA LEU A 370 7.02 6.03 -1.85
C LEU A 370 5.56 5.69 -2.16
N GLU A 371 5.35 4.65 -2.98
CA GLU A 371 4.06 4.02 -3.13
C GLU A 371 4.22 2.50 -3.15
N SER A 372 3.22 1.81 -2.61
CA SER A 372 3.15 0.36 -2.78
C SER A 372 2.92 0.00 -4.25
N SER A 373 3.57 -1.07 -4.71
CA SER A 373 3.49 -1.55 -6.10
C SER A 373 2.11 -2.04 -6.51
N SER A 374 1.24 -2.31 -5.54
CA SER A 374 -0.13 -2.79 -5.72
C SER A 374 -1.01 -2.32 -4.58
N TYR A 375 -2.32 -2.39 -4.76
CA TYR A 375 -3.24 -2.28 -3.64
C TYR A 375 -3.01 -3.44 -2.66
N LEU A 376 -2.91 -3.12 -1.37
CA LEU A 376 -2.81 -4.05 -0.27
C LEU A 376 -4.20 -4.38 0.26
N PRO A 377 -4.44 -5.63 0.68
CA PRO A 377 -5.72 -6.00 1.24
C PRO A 377 -5.88 -5.49 2.69
N VAL A 378 -7.08 -5.01 3.01
CA VAL A 378 -7.61 -4.84 4.36
C VAL A 378 -8.45 -6.08 4.66
N THR A 379 -7.84 -7.08 5.29
CA THR A 379 -8.46 -8.39 5.51
C THR A 379 -9.41 -8.45 6.71
N ALA A 380 -9.32 -7.48 7.63
CA ALA A 380 -10.20 -7.34 8.78
C ALA A 380 -10.25 -5.88 9.23
N PRO A 381 -11.37 -5.43 9.86
CA PRO A 381 -11.39 -4.17 10.59
C PRO A 381 -10.36 -4.15 11.72
N GLY A 382 -9.90 -2.95 12.08
CA GLY A 382 -8.89 -2.71 13.10
C GLY A 382 -7.64 -2.05 12.55
N TRP A 383 -6.64 -1.94 13.42
CA TRP A 383 -5.34 -1.39 13.07
C TRP A 383 -4.59 -2.32 12.13
N ARG A 384 -4.27 -1.81 10.94
CA ARG A 384 -3.44 -2.46 9.93
C ARG A 384 -2.06 -1.84 9.95
N ASN A 385 -1.05 -2.64 10.30
CA ASN A 385 0.35 -2.26 10.19
C ASN A 385 0.90 -2.62 8.80
N VAL A 386 1.43 -1.63 8.09
CA VAL A 386 2.16 -1.77 6.82
C VAL A 386 3.64 -1.51 7.09
N ASN A 387 4.44 -2.56 7.04
CA ASN A 387 5.89 -2.42 7.11
C ASN A 387 6.44 -1.95 5.76
N ILE A 388 7.02 -0.75 5.75
CA ILE A 388 7.61 -0.14 4.55
C ILE A 388 9.14 -0.12 4.58
N PHE A 389 9.76 -0.56 5.67
CA PHE A 389 11.20 -0.48 5.90
C PHE A 389 12.03 -1.17 4.80
N GLY A 390 11.48 -2.22 4.19
CA GLY A 390 12.12 -2.98 3.11
C GLY A 390 11.77 -2.51 1.70
N TRP A 391 10.92 -1.49 1.53
CA TRP A 391 10.50 -1.00 0.22
C TRP A 391 11.42 0.09 -0.29
N ASP A 392 11.67 1.11 0.55
CA ASP A 392 12.64 2.16 0.28
C ASP A 392 13.14 2.81 1.59
N THR A 393 14.24 3.56 1.50
CA THR A 393 14.78 4.32 2.62
C THR A 393 14.11 5.69 2.70
N ILE A 394 13.04 5.78 3.50
CA ILE A 394 12.36 7.05 3.76
C ILE A 394 12.88 7.65 5.05
N VAL A 395 13.72 8.68 4.91
CA VAL A 395 14.27 9.46 6.03
C VAL A 395 13.38 10.65 6.27
N VAL A 396 12.76 10.71 7.44
CA VAL A 396 11.90 11.82 7.83
C VAL A 396 12.69 12.82 8.68
N THR A 397 12.88 14.02 8.15
CA THR A 397 13.52 15.15 8.86
C THR A 397 12.72 16.43 8.78
N GLU A 398 11.59 16.39 8.08
CA GLU A 398 10.67 17.48 7.79
C GLU A 398 9.24 16.91 7.65
N PRO A 399 8.20 17.76 7.60
CA PRO A 399 6.84 17.28 7.47
C PRO A 399 6.65 16.40 6.22
N PHE A 400 5.82 15.38 6.34
CA PHE A 400 5.47 14.47 5.26
C PHE A 400 4.01 14.04 5.40
N ILE A 401 3.42 13.57 4.30
CA ILE A 401 2.03 13.11 4.29
C ILE A 401 2.01 11.61 4.05
N VAL A 402 1.22 10.93 4.85
CA VAL A 402 0.88 9.53 4.62
C VAL A 402 -0.52 9.47 4.06
N SER A 403 -0.68 8.78 2.93
CA SER A 403 -1.98 8.57 2.31
C SER A 403 -2.43 7.12 2.33
N CYS A 404 -3.74 6.97 2.24
CA CYS A 404 -4.47 5.73 1.99
C CYS A 404 -5.31 5.96 0.73
N ILE A 405 -4.81 5.53 -0.43
CA ILE A 405 -5.60 5.55 -1.67
C ILE A 405 -6.45 4.29 -1.69
N VAL A 406 -7.77 4.44 -1.72
CA VAL A 406 -8.68 3.30 -1.70
C VAL A 406 -8.76 2.65 -3.08
N GLY A 407 -8.67 1.32 -3.11
CA GLY A 407 -8.80 0.51 -4.32
C GLY A 407 -10.24 0.16 -4.66
N ASP A 408 -11.18 0.51 -3.78
CA ASP A 408 -12.59 0.24 -3.93
C ASP A 408 -13.42 1.24 -3.11
N PHE A 409 -14.73 1.30 -3.36
CA PHE A 409 -15.65 2.15 -2.61
C PHE A 409 -15.91 1.68 -1.17
N TYR A 410 -15.45 0.48 -0.82
CA TYR A 410 -15.79 -0.21 0.44
C TYR A 410 -14.77 0.03 1.54
N THR A 411 -13.56 0.44 1.16
CA THR A 411 -12.46 0.69 2.08
C THR A 411 -12.80 1.89 2.97
N GLY A 412 -13.24 1.58 4.18
CA GLY A 412 -13.62 2.54 5.20
C GLY A 412 -12.46 2.83 6.14
N LEU A 413 -11.86 4.01 6.04
CA LEU A 413 -10.83 4.47 6.98
C LEU A 413 -11.49 5.21 8.15
N ALA A 414 -11.07 4.90 9.37
CA ALA A 414 -11.60 5.53 10.56
C ALA A 414 -11.17 7.00 10.66
N VAL A 415 -12.04 7.81 11.25
CA VAL A 415 -11.88 9.26 11.41
C VAL A 415 -12.18 9.63 12.86
N ASP A 416 -11.29 10.43 13.44
CA ASP A 416 -11.43 11.09 14.74
C ASP A 416 -12.00 12.52 14.54
N VAL A 417 -13.07 12.86 15.26
CA VAL A 417 -13.74 14.16 15.28
C VAL A 417 -13.99 14.60 16.75
N SER A 418 -13.32 15.62 17.29
CA SER A 418 -12.52 16.64 16.61
C SER A 418 -11.02 16.30 16.56
N GLY A 419 -10.54 15.91 15.38
CA GLY A 419 -9.12 15.69 15.16
C GLY A 419 -8.31 16.99 15.11
N GLY A 420 -7.11 16.96 15.71
CA GLY A 420 -6.18 18.10 15.75
C GLY A 420 -5.12 18.12 14.64
N ALA A 421 -5.03 17.04 13.85
CA ALA A 421 -4.06 16.93 12.77
C ALA A 421 -4.53 17.62 11.49
N ARG A 422 -3.57 17.95 10.62
CA ARG A 422 -3.86 18.42 9.28
C ARG A 422 -4.08 17.22 8.35
N SER A 423 -5.33 17.00 7.97
CA SER A 423 -5.73 15.91 7.09
C SER A 423 -6.26 16.40 5.74
N PHE A 424 -6.30 15.50 4.76
CA PHE A 424 -6.65 15.80 3.37
C PHE A 424 -7.49 14.70 2.76
N ASP A 425 -8.40 15.11 1.87
CA ASP A 425 -9.03 14.24 0.89
C ASP A 425 -8.25 14.31 -0.42
N TYR A 426 -8.01 13.16 -1.05
CA TYR A 426 -7.52 13.08 -2.42
C TYR A 426 -8.68 12.68 -3.32
N GLY A 427 -9.15 13.58 -4.17
CA GLY A 427 -10.34 13.39 -4.99
C GLY A 427 -10.13 13.89 -6.42
N GLY A 428 -10.42 13.07 -7.44
CA GLY A 428 -10.36 13.48 -8.85
C GLY A 428 -8.98 13.96 -9.29
N GLY A 429 -7.92 13.42 -8.70
CA GLY A 429 -6.54 13.79 -8.98
C GLY A 429 -6.04 15.05 -8.26
N SER A 430 -6.75 15.55 -7.24
CA SER A 430 -6.36 16.74 -6.48
C SER A 430 -6.55 16.56 -4.99
N TRP A 431 -5.71 17.23 -4.20
CA TRP A 431 -5.80 17.25 -2.75
C TRP A 431 -6.69 18.41 -2.26
N SER A 432 -7.45 18.17 -1.20
CA SER A 432 -8.20 19.20 -0.48
C SER A 432 -8.09 19.00 1.02
N SER A 433 -7.71 20.05 1.75
CA SER A 433 -7.60 19.99 3.20
C SER A 433 -8.97 19.86 3.84
N ILE A 434 -9.06 19.03 4.88
CA ILE A 434 -10.21 18.96 5.77
C ILE A 434 -9.86 19.58 7.13
N THR A 435 -10.87 20.16 7.79
CA THR A 435 -10.73 20.80 9.10
C THR A 435 -11.42 19.99 10.17
N ASP A 436 -10.90 20.04 11.40
CA ASP A 436 -11.51 19.46 12.60
C ASP A 436 -11.72 17.94 12.55
N SER A 437 -10.96 17.25 11.72
CA SER A 437 -11.03 15.80 11.55
C SER A 437 -9.65 15.24 11.24
N THR A 438 -9.33 14.11 11.85
CA THR A 438 -8.06 13.42 11.63
C THR A 438 -8.34 12.02 11.17
N TYR A 439 -7.79 11.64 10.02
CA TYR A 439 -7.79 10.24 9.63
C TYR A 439 -6.90 9.45 10.57
N MET A 440 -7.40 8.31 11.05
CA MET A 440 -6.73 7.40 11.96
C MET A 440 -5.57 6.69 11.26
N ILE A 441 -4.53 7.47 11.00
CA ILE A 441 -3.27 7.08 10.38
C ILE A 441 -2.19 7.42 11.40
N ARG A 442 -1.32 6.46 11.67
CA ARG A 442 -0.15 6.64 12.56
C ARG A 442 1.09 6.16 11.83
N THR A 443 2.25 6.60 12.29
CA THR A 443 3.53 6.17 11.73
C THR A 443 4.43 5.63 12.82
N ILE A 444 5.25 4.64 12.49
CA ILE A 444 6.29 4.12 13.37
C ILE A 444 7.63 4.56 12.79
N LEU A 445 8.36 5.36 13.56
CA LEU A 445 9.70 5.82 13.23
C LEU A 445 10.72 4.98 14.00
N GLU A 446 11.83 4.68 13.33
CA GLU A 446 12.97 4.04 13.96
C GLU A 446 14.20 4.95 13.84
N TYR A 447 14.84 5.18 14.99
CA TYR A 447 16.07 5.92 15.12
C TYR A 447 17.12 5.09 15.86
N TYR A 448 18.37 5.30 15.48
CA TYR A 448 19.54 4.72 16.12
C TYR A 448 20.50 5.85 16.45
N ASP A 449 20.96 5.92 17.68
CA ASP A 449 21.85 6.99 18.14
C ASP A 449 23.24 6.99 17.49
N ASP A 450 23.69 5.83 16.99
CA ASP A 450 24.91 5.66 16.19
C ASP A 450 24.73 5.94 14.69
N ALA A 451 23.56 6.46 14.28
CA ALA A 451 23.26 6.75 12.89
C ALA A 451 22.96 8.24 12.64
N ALA A 452 23.35 8.71 11.46
CA ALA A 452 23.02 10.02 10.94
C ALA A 452 22.05 9.87 9.76
N TYR A 453 20.96 10.64 9.80
CA TYR A 453 19.85 10.58 8.88
C TYR A 453 19.84 11.85 8.04
N TYR A 454 19.87 11.69 6.71
CA TYR A 454 19.91 12.82 5.79
C TYR A 454 18.81 12.70 4.74
N ASN A 455 18.02 13.78 4.61
CA ASN A 455 17.24 14.08 3.43
C ASN A 455 17.88 15.33 2.79
N LEU A 456 18.54 15.16 1.65
CA LEU A 456 19.19 16.24 0.93
C LEU A 456 18.35 16.61 -0.29
N HIS A 457 18.20 17.90 -0.52
CA HIS A 457 17.53 18.48 -1.68
C HIS A 457 18.55 19.02 -2.68
N TYR A 458 18.21 19.08 -3.96
CA TYR A 458 19.03 19.67 -5.00
C TYR A 458 19.31 21.14 -4.67
N GLY A 459 20.58 21.54 -4.74
CA GLY A 459 21.01 22.88 -4.37
C GLY A 459 21.43 22.98 -2.90
N TRP A 460 21.17 24.12 -2.27
CA TRP A 460 21.71 24.43 -0.95
C TRP A 460 21.00 23.64 0.15
N ASN A 461 21.77 23.06 1.06
CA ASN A 461 21.28 22.41 2.27
C ASN A 461 22.07 22.90 3.48
N LEU A 462 21.39 23.04 4.60
CA LEU A 462 22.00 23.41 5.88
C LEU A 462 22.05 22.17 6.79
N VAL A 463 23.23 21.59 6.94
CA VAL A 463 23.45 20.26 7.50
C VAL A 463 24.40 20.28 8.70
N SER A 464 24.45 19.19 9.46
CA SER A 464 25.43 18.98 10.53
C SER A 464 25.81 17.50 10.66
N LEU A 465 26.79 17.23 11.52
CA LEU A 465 27.24 15.87 11.82
C LEU A 465 26.93 15.52 13.30
N PRO A 466 25.90 14.70 13.57
CA PRO A 466 25.48 14.38 14.93
C PRO A 466 26.29 13.26 15.60
N ILE A 467 27.04 12.47 14.81
CA ILE A 467 27.83 11.31 15.25
C ILE A 467 29.30 11.46 14.87
N VAL A 468 30.21 10.78 15.58
CA VAL A 468 31.62 10.70 15.16
C VAL A 468 31.81 9.48 14.25
N LEU A 469 32.31 9.68 13.04
CA LEU A 469 32.58 8.61 12.08
C LEU A 469 34.09 8.33 11.99
N ASP A 470 34.45 7.18 11.41
CA ASP A 470 35.84 6.86 11.06
C ASP A 470 36.43 7.85 10.06
N SER A 471 35.58 8.42 9.20
CA SER A 471 35.92 9.49 8.27
C SER A 471 34.82 10.55 8.27
N ASN A 472 35.12 11.72 8.82
CA ASN A 472 34.25 12.89 8.72
C ASN A 472 34.49 13.71 7.43
N SER A 473 35.11 13.14 6.39
CA SER A 473 35.30 13.86 5.14
C SER A 473 33.94 14.17 4.48
N VAL A 474 33.81 15.36 3.89
CA VAL A 474 32.57 15.78 3.22
C VAL A 474 32.19 14.79 2.12
N SER A 475 33.15 14.29 1.35
CA SER A 475 32.87 13.30 0.30
C SER A 475 32.39 11.94 0.82
N TYR A 476 32.67 11.61 2.09
CA TYR A 476 32.15 10.39 2.72
C TYR A 476 30.75 10.62 3.29
N VAL A 477 30.56 11.72 4.01
CA VAL A 477 29.29 12.02 4.70
C VAL A 477 28.22 12.54 3.74
N PHE A 478 28.62 13.35 2.77
CA PHE A 478 27.77 14.00 1.77
C PHE A 478 28.32 13.72 0.36
N PRO A 479 28.16 12.50 -0.17
CA PRO A 479 28.75 12.10 -1.46
C PRO A 479 28.21 12.91 -2.65
N THR A 480 27.03 13.51 -2.51
CA THR A 480 26.39 14.37 -3.52
C THR A 480 26.80 15.84 -3.40
N ALA A 481 27.61 16.22 -2.40
CA ALA A 481 28.09 17.58 -2.22
C ALA A 481 29.02 17.98 -3.37
N MET A 482 28.66 19.04 -4.10
CA MET A 482 29.43 19.54 -5.22
C MET A 482 30.86 19.90 -4.80
N GLY A 483 31.84 19.30 -5.48
CA GLY A 483 33.26 19.52 -5.21
C GLY A 483 33.79 18.85 -3.93
N GLY A 484 32.97 18.07 -3.22
CA GLY A 484 33.38 17.42 -1.97
C GLY A 484 33.78 18.42 -0.88
N ILE A 485 33.16 19.60 -0.89
CA ILE A 485 33.41 20.68 0.06
C ILE A 485 32.13 21.11 0.76
N ALA A 486 32.29 21.63 1.96
CA ALA A 486 31.26 22.31 2.73
C ALA A 486 31.72 23.73 3.04
N TYR A 487 30.76 24.64 3.26
CA TYR A 487 31.04 26.01 3.68
C TYR A 487 30.72 26.15 5.17
N GLU A 488 31.70 26.60 5.94
CA GLU A 488 31.56 26.87 7.36
C GLU A 488 31.53 28.36 7.65
N TRP A 489 30.81 28.74 8.70
CA TRP A 489 30.74 30.10 9.20
C TRP A 489 31.73 30.26 10.36
N VAL A 490 32.81 30.99 10.13
CA VAL A 490 33.99 31.02 11.01
C VAL A 490 34.13 32.38 11.66
N PHE A 491 34.40 32.39 12.97
CA PHE A 491 34.76 33.59 13.70
C PHE A 491 36.28 33.73 13.79
N ASP A 492 36.82 34.77 13.16
CA ASP A 492 38.24 35.12 13.31
C ASP A 492 38.45 35.89 14.62
N THR A 493 39.06 35.23 15.60
CA THR A 493 39.39 35.83 16.91
C THR A 493 40.35 37.01 16.81
N SER A 494 41.16 37.12 15.76
CA SER A 494 42.13 38.20 15.59
C SER A 494 41.49 39.50 15.07
N SER A 495 40.57 39.39 14.12
CA SER A 495 39.81 40.53 13.58
C SER A 495 38.46 40.76 14.26
N ALA A 496 38.04 39.84 15.15
CA ALA A 496 36.72 39.80 15.78
C ALA A 496 35.59 39.91 14.74
N SER A 497 35.72 39.20 13.62
CA SER A 497 34.78 39.25 12.50
C SER A 497 34.42 37.86 12.00
N TRP A 498 33.22 37.75 11.43
CA TRP A 498 32.73 36.51 10.86
C TRP A 498 32.92 36.48 9.34
N TYR A 499 33.27 35.31 8.80
CA TYR A 499 33.41 35.08 7.37
C TYR A 499 33.07 33.63 7.01
N TYR A 500 32.80 33.38 5.72
CA TYR A 500 32.67 32.02 5.20
C TYR A 500 34.02 31.47 4.76
N ASP A 501 34.30 30.23 5.13
CA ASP A 501 35.43 29.44 4.64
C ASP A 501 34.95 28.12 4.04
N THR A 502 35.80 27.43 3.30
CA THR A 502 35.52 26.08 2.79
C THR A 502 36.32 25.03 3.54
N THR A 503 35.70 23.87 3.76
CA THR A 503 36.34 22.71 4.37
C THR A 503 36.01 21.44 3.61
N SER A 504 36.89 20.44 3.75
CA SER A 504 36.67 19.07 3.24
C SER A 504 36.40 18.07 4.37
N THR A 505 36.36 18.53 5.62
CA THR A 505 36.15 17.71 6.81
C THR A 505 35.17 18.37 7.76
N LEU A 506 34.27 17.57 8.31
CA LEU A 506 33.21 17.99 9.22
C LEU A 506 33.63 17.76 10.67
N GLU A 507 33.17 18.65 11.55
CA GLU A 507 33.33 18.54 12.99
C GLU A 507 31.94 18.52 13.63
N PRO A 508 31.69 17.61 14.58
CA PRO A 508 30.43 17.62 15.31
C PRO A 508 30.18 18.91 16.07
N GLY A 509 28.91 19.29 16.20
CA GLY A 509 28.47 20.54 16.84
C GLY A 509 28.52 21.77 15.94
N LYS A 510 29.19 21.71 14.78
CA LYS A 510 29.13 22.76 13.75
C LYS A 510 28.02 22.47 12.74
N GLY A 511 27.43 23.54 12.24
CA GLY A 511 26.59 23.48 11.04
C GLY A 511 27.40 23.84 9.79
N TYR A 512 26.91 23.40 8.64
CA TYR A 512 27.57 23.58 7.36
C TYR A 512 26.56 23.82 6.25
N TRP A 513 26.93 24.66 5.29
CA TRP A 513 26.26 24.69 4.00
C TRP A 513 26.92 23.70 3.05
N ILE A 514 26.10 22.93 2.34
CA ILE A 514 26.54 22.13 1.19
C ILE A 514 25.64 22.43 -0.01
N ILE A 515 26.15 22.17 -1.22
CA ILE A 515 25.34 22.16 -2.43
C ILE A 515 25.22 20.72 -2.89
N SER A 516 24.04 20.11 -2.81
CA SER A 516 23.80 18.76 -3.34
C SER A 516 23.49 18.83 -4.84
N SER A 517 23.99 17.88 -5.63
CA SER A 517 23.67 17.80 -7.05
C SER A 517 22.40 17.01 -7.37
N ILE A 518 21.76 16.39 -6.37
CA ILE A 518 20.53 15.59 -6.50
C ILE A 518 19.72 15.63 -5.19
N ASP A 519 18.43 15.33 -5.30
CA ASP A 519 17.61 14.94 -4.15
C ASP A 519 17.99 13.50 -3.74
N THR A 520 18.19 13.26 -2.45
CA THR A 520 18.52 11.92 -1.94
C THR A 520 18.25 11.76 -0.45
N MET A 521 17.78 10.58 -0.07
CA MET A 521 17.66 10.14 1.31
C MET A 521 18.65 9.01 1.59
N TYR A 522 19.36 9.08 2.70
CA TYR A 522 20.24 8.00 3.13
C TYR A 522 20.57 8.09 4.63
N ILE A 523 21.11 6.98 5.14
CA ILE A 523 21.49 6.81 6.53
C ILE A 523 22.94 6.36 6.59
N ILE A 524 23.75 7.02 7.41
CA ILE A 524 25.11 6.58 7.74
C ILE A 524 25.06 5.93 9.11
N GLN A 525 25.45 4.67 9.20
CA GLN A 525 25.40 3.89 10.45
C GLN A 525 26.81 3.56 10.98
N GLY A 526 26.89 3.21 12.26
CA GLY A 526 28.11 2.73 12.90
C GLY A 526 29.05 3.84 13.38
N GLY A 527 28.52 5.04 13.64
CA GLY A 527 29.28 6.10 14.29
C GLY A 527 29.31 5.96 15.81
N ILE A 528 30.06 6.83 16.48
CA ILE A 528 29.99 6.98 17.93
C ILE A 528 28.95 8.06 18.23
N PRO A 529 27.87 7.75 18.98
CA PRO A 529 26.85 8.72 19.31
C PRO A 529 27.41 9.86 20.17
N ILE A 530 26.92 11.07 19.93
CA ILE A 530 27.24 12.24 20.74
C ILE A 530 26.00 12.56 21.57
N HIS A 531 26.02 12.24 22.86
CA HIS A 531 24.92 12.60 23.77
C HIS A 531 25.17 13.92 24.51
N SER A 532 26.41 14.41 24.47
CA SER A 532 26.78 15.65 25.13
C SER A 532 27.87 16.38 24.37
N LEU A 533 27.68 17.68 24.10
CA LEU A 533 28.68 18.51 23.43
C LEU A 533 28.63 19.96 23.92
N ASP A 534 29.80 20.55 24.16
CA ASP A 534 29.94 21.99 24.38
C ASP A 534 30.33 22.66 23.06
N VAL A 535 29.40 23.40 22.47
CA VAL A 535 29.60 24.08 21.20
C VAL A 535 30.05 25.53 21.46
N PRO A 536 31.26 25.94 21.04
CA PRO A 536 31.72 27.31 21.22
C PRO A 536 30.78 28.30 20.53
N LEU A 537 30.38 29.34 21.26
CA LEU A 537 29.62 30.47 20.73
C LEU A 537 30.44 31.75 20.83
N HIS A 538 30.33 32.60 19.81
CA HIS A 538 30.83 33.96 19.78
C HIS A 538 29.67 34.95 19.64
N SER A 539 29.94 36.24 19.87
CA SER A 539 28.92 37.26 19.70
C SER A 539 28.42 37.30 18.25
N ALA A 540 27.12 37.55 18.08
CA ALA A 540 26.35 37.50 16.83
C ALA A 540 25.93 36.07 16.42
N TRP A 541 25.70 35.87 15.12
CA TRP A 541 25.18 34.62 14.57
C TRP A 541 26.25 33.53 14.53
N ASN A 542 25.93 32.36 15.09
CA ASN A 542 26.78 31.17 15.09
C ASN A 542 26.08 30.08 14.29
N LEU A 543 26.84 29.28 13.54
CA LEU A 543 26.30 28.15 12.78
C LEU A 543 26.62 26.85 13.52
N ILE A 544 25.58 26.21 14.05
CA ILE A 544 25.67 25.06 14.95
C ILE A 544 24.96 23.83 14.36
N GLY A 545 25.25 22.66 14.92
CA GLY A 545 24.60 21.39 14.63
C GLY A 545 24.01 20.74 15.88
N GLY A 546 23.06 19.82 15.66
CA GLY A 546 22.51 18.97 16.72
C GLY A 546 23.43 17.82 17.12
N ILE A 547 23.06 17.14 18.21
CA ILE A 547 23.72 15.94 18.75
C ILE A 547 22.85 14.69 18.50
N SER A 548 23.33 13.47 18.81
CA SER A 548 22.61 12.19 18.64
C SER A 548 21.41 12.04 19.59
N ASN A 549 20.36 12.83 19.37
CA ASN A 549 19.10 12.77 20.11
C ASN A 549 17.93 12.73 19.13
N HIS A 550 17.06 11.72 19.25
CA HIS A 550 15.91 11.56 18.36
C HIS A 550 14.85 12.64 18.59
N ASP A 551 14.53 12.99 19.84
CA ASP A 551 13.44 13.90 20.23
C ASP A 551 13.68 15.39 19.91
N ALA A 552 14.79 15.72 19.24
CA ALA A 552 15.33 17.07 19.07
C ALA A 552 15.56 17.81 20.39
N TYR A 553 16.23 18.96 20.31
CA TYR A 553 16.36 19.88 21.46
C TYR A 553 15.42 21.07 21.29
N TYR A 554 14.48 21.23 22.21
CA TYR A 554 13.64 22.44 22.25
C TYR A 554 14.50 23.66 22.59
N ILE A 555 14.37 24.73 21.80
CA ILE A 555 15.29 25.87 21.90
C ILE A 555 15.23 26.60 23.26
N TYR A 556 14.14 26.47 24.00
CA TYR A 556 13.97 27.10 25.31
C TYR A 556 14.61 26.30 26.45
N ASP A 557 14.99 25.05 26.20
CA ASP A 557 15.71 24.20 27.16
C ASP A 557 17.24 24.29 26.97
N LEU A 558 17.70 25.12 26.02
CA LEU A 558 19.12 25.32 25.78
C LEU A 558 19.79 26.00 26.97
N SER A 559 20.92 25.43 27.38
CA SER A 559 21.76 25.97 28.45
C SER A 559 23.10 26.46 27.89
N THR A 560 23.65 27.49 28.50
CA THR A 560 24.92 28.08 28.06
C THR A 560 25.82 28.41 29.23
N TYR A 561 27.12 28.55 28.97
CA TYR A 561 28.06 29.10 29.91
C TYR A 561 28.87 30.24 29.27
N PRO A 562 28.78 31.49 29.77
CA PRO A 562 27.89 31.93 30.85
C PRO A 562 26.42 31.97 30.39
N ASP A 563 25.49 31.74 31.31
CA ASP A 563 24.04 31.64 31.06
C ASP A 563 23.43 32.90 30.41
N THR A 564 24.17 34.01 30.40
CA THR A 564 23.75 35.31 29.88
C THR A 564 23.96 35.50 28.38
N ILE A 565 24.57 34.53 27.66
CA ILE A 565 24.87 34.70 26.23
C ILE A 565 23.67 34.42 25.33
N LEU A 566 22.66 33.70 25.83
CA LEU A 566 21.34 33.59 25.20
C LEU A 566 20.29 34.32 26.04
N THR A 567 19.22 34.74 25.39
CA THR A 567 18.04 35.32 26.04
C THR A 567 17.04 34.23 26.42
N ASP A 568 16.12 34.53 27.33
CA ASP A 568 14.98 33.64 27.68
C ASP A 568 14.11 33.26 26.47
N HIS A 569 14.21 34.02 25.38
CA HIS A 569 13.67 33.68 24.07
C HIS A 569 14.80 33.58 23.03
N PRO A 570 15.47 32.42 22.90
CA PRO A 570 16.53 32.24 21.92
C PRO A 570 16.02 32.44 20.49
N ILE A 571 16.88 32.99 19.63
CA ILE A 571 16.55 33.20 18.22
C ILE A 571 17.36 32.21 17.38
N VAL A 572 16.67 31.24 16.79
CA VAL A 572 17.26 30.16 16.01
C VAL A 572 16.57 30.08 14.64
N TYR A 573 17.36 29.93 13.59
CA TYR A 573 16.88 29.78 12.22
C TYR A 573 17.53 28.56 11.53
N THR A 574 16.77 27.87 10.69
CA THR A 574 17.24 26.83 9.76
C THR A 574 16.94 27.23 8.32
N TYR A 575 17.48 26.49 7.35
CA TYR A 575 17.14 26.65 5.94
C TYR A 575 16.01 25.71 5.54
N ASP A 576 15.03 26.27 4.81
CA ASP A 576 13.93 25.57 4.17
C ASP A 576 14.26 25.55 2.67
N CYS A 577 14.56 24.35 2.15
CA CYS A 577 15.03 24.16 0.78
C CYS A 577 13.95 24.51 -0.24
N ASP A 578 12.70 24.16 0.04
CA ASP A 578 11.55 24.39 -0.85
C ASP A 578 11.25 25.89 -1.01
N ARG A 579 11.32 26.64 0.10
CA ARG A 579 11.19 28.11 0.07
C ARG A 579 12.45 28.81 -0.42
N GLY A 580 13.59 28.13 -0.39
CA GLY A 580 14.90 28.72 -0.59
C GLY A 580 15.22 29.84 0.42
N ALA A 581 14.73 29.73 1.65
CA ALA A 581 14.78 30.81 2.65
C ALA A 581 15.12 30.32 4.07
N MET A 582 15.61 31.24 4.90
CA MET A 582 15.79 30.97 6.34
C MET A 582 14.44 31.06 7.06
N VAL A 583 14.11 30.05 7.84
CA VAL A 583 12.88 29.95 8.65
C VAL A 583 13.21 29.79 10.13
N ALA A 584 12.37 30.33 11.02
CA ALA A 584 12.59 30.20 12.45
C ALA A 584 12.44 28.73 12.88
N ALA A 585 13.32 28.27 13.76
CA ALA A 585 13.32 26.90 14.28
C ALA A 585 13.03 26.90 15.78
N ASN A 586 12.11 26.04 16.21
CA ASN A 586 11.83 25.81 17.63
C ASN A 586 12.56 24.60 18.20
N TYR A 587 13.15 23.77 17.33
CA TYR A 587 13.84 22.55 17.70
C TYR A 587 15.15 22.41 16.91
N ILE A 588 16.18 21.88 17.56
CA ILE A 588 17.45 21.50 16.94
C ILE A 588 17.44 19.98 16.72
N LEU A 589 17.30 19.57 15.47
CA LEU A 589 17.32 18.18 15.03
C LEU A 589 18.76 17.72 14.73
N PRO A 590 19.12 16.45 15.01
CA PRO A 590 20.37 15.86 14.51
C PRO A 590 20.45 15.92 12.99
N GLY A 591 21.65 16.12 12.45
CA GLY A 591 21.89 16.13 11.01
C GLY A 591 21.52 17.43 10.28
N LYS A 592 20.71 18.31 10.90
CA LYS A 592 20.39 19.66 10.39
C LYS A 592 21.30 20.73 10.99
N GLY A 593 21.56 21.79 10.23
CA GLY A 593 22.33 22.94 10.68
C GLY A 593 21.44 24.13 11.05
N TYR A 594 21.90 24.96 11.99
CA TYR A 594 21.11 26.06 12.55
C TYR A 594 21.95 27.31 12.80
N PHE A 595 21.40 28.47 12.48
CA PHE A 595 21.93 29.75 12.93
C PHE A 595 21.31 30.13 14.27
N ILE A 596 22.14 30.34 15.30
CA ILE A 596 21.73 30.82 16.62
C ILE A 596 22.35 32.18 16.92
N LEU A 597 21.55 33.12 17.42
CA LEU A 597 22.04 34.43 17.84
C LEU A 597 22.56 34.38 19.29
N SER A 598 23.83 34.74 19.49
CA SER A 598 24.45 34.91 20.80
C SER A 598 24.82 36.37 21.08
N TRP A 599 24.64 36.80 22.31
CA TRP A 599 24.97 38.14 22.81
C TRP A 599 26.38 38.23 23.41
N GLY A 600 27.12 37.12 23.46
CA GLY A 600 28.45 37.05 24.04
C GLY A 600 29.27 35.86 23.56
N THR A 601 30.46 35.69 24.13
CA THR A 601 31.29 34.51 23.88
C THR A 601 31.17 33.54 25.05
N GLY A 602 31.06 32.25 24.74
CA GLY A 602 30.88 31.19 25.73
C GLY A 602 30.71 29.85 25.05
N ALA A 603 29.92 28.96 25.66
CA ALA A 603 29.59 27.65 25.10
C ALA A 603 28.09 27.37 25.24
N LEU A 604 27.51 26.78 24.20
CA LEU A 604 26.20 26.11 24.23
C LEU A 604 26.39 24.68 24.72
N GLN A 605 25.64 24.30 25.75
CA GLN A 605 25.71 22.98 26.36
C GLN A 605 24.52 22.14 25.87
N LEU A 606 24.80 21.23 24.94
CA LEU A 606 23.85 20.20 24.51
C LEU A 606 24.13 18.95 25.34
N ARG A 607 23.12 18.42 26.05
CA ARG A 607 23.28 17.40 27.11
C ARG A 607 22.09 16.48 27.25
#